data_AF-K2DJ40-F1
#
_entry.id   AF-K2DJ40-F1
#
_cell.length_a   1.000
_cell.length_b   1.000
_cell.length_c   1.000
_cell.angle_alpha   90.00
_cell.angle_beta   90.00
_cell.angle_gamma   90.00
#
_symmetry.space_group_name_H-M   'P 1'
#
loop_
_entity.id
_entity.type
_entity.pdbx_description
1 polymer ?
#
loop_
_entity_poly.entity_id
_entity_poly.type
_entity_poly.pdbx_seq_one_letter_code
_entity_poly.pdbx_strand_id
1 'polypeptide(L)'
;RRSVSEINDQYLAQEFARKPDVGTYLEPSSPIWANPGSVFLRDNNGKHIEVLSGTAEIKLLQRTSVNHTYLIKTNEAAVIKENTLFFPGWKLRINNNFYKFDFDDRKYPGVITFKLERGNHKVVLSFEETTDRRASRIISLGGFISLGIVLFKPRNGKLLLLSNYANISRRKRNRKISNS
;
A
#
# COMPACT_ATOMS: atom_id res chain seq x y z
N ARG A 1 -21.41 -31.81 21.56
CA ARG A 1 -20.31 -31.39 20.64
C ARG A 1 -20.92 -31.24 19.25
N ARG A 2 -20.97 -30.04 18.66
CA ARG A 2 -21.38 -29.89 17.26
C ARG A 2 -20.23 -30.40 16.39
N SER A 3 -20.44 -31.45 15.59
CA SER A 3 -19.47 -31.91 14.61
C SER A 3 -19.37 -30.83 13.53
N VAL A 4 -18.18 -30.30 13.31
CA VAL A 4 -17.92 -29.42 12.17
C VAL A 4 -18.24 -30.23 10.92
N SER A 5 -19.19 -29.75 10.10
CA SER A 5 -19.52 -30.36 8.83
C SER A 5 -18.27 -30.44 7.96
N GLU A 6 -18.03 -31.62 7.40
CA GLU A 6 -16.86 -31.91 6.57
C GLU A 6 -16.89 -30.99 5.34
N ILE A 7 -15.89 -30.11 5.22
CA ILE A 7 -15.79 -29.16 4.11
C ILE A 7 -15.35 -29.98 2.89
N ASN A 8 -16.28 -30.26 1.97
CA ASN A 8 -16.01 -30.95 0.70
C ASN A 8 -16.29 -30.04 -0.50
N ASP A 9 -15.80 -30.42 -1.68
CA ASP A 9 -15.90 -29.59 -2.90
C ASP A 9 -17.34 -29.30 -3.31
N GLN A 10 -18.28 -30.21 -3.03
CA GLN A 10 -19.71 -29.99 -3.27
C GLN A 10 -20.31 -28.98 -2.30
N TYR A 11 -19.91 -29.00 -1.03
CA TYR A 11 -20.29 -28.03 -0.01
C TYR A 11 -19.76 -26.65 -0.37
N LEU A 12 -18.48 -26.55 -0.75
CA LEU A 12 -17.89 -25.30 -1.23
C LEU A 12 -18.60 -24.81 -2.49
N ALA A 13 -18.83 -25.67 -3.48
CA ALA A 13 -19.53 -25.30 -4.71
C ALA A 13 -20.97 -24.82 -4.43
N GLN A 14 -21.69 -25.44 -3.50
CA GLN A 14 -23.02 -24.99 -3.10
C GLN A 14 -23.00 -23.67 -2.33
N GLU A 15 -21.99 -23.44 -1.49
CA GLU A 15 -21.84 -22.19 -0.75
C GLU A 15 -21.42 -21.03 -1.68
N PHE A 16 -20.57 -21.30 -2.69
CA PHE A 16 -20.25 -20.34 -3.75
C PHE A 16 -21.41 -20.13 -4.75
N ALA A 17 -22.22 -21.15 -5.00
CA ALA A 17 -23.38 -21.08 -5.90
C ALA A 17 -24.62 -20.49 -5.25
N ARG A 18 -24.75 -20.56 -3.92
CA ARG A 18 -25.70 -19.72 -3.18
C ARG A 18 -25.29 -18.28 -3.45
N LYS A 19 -26.19 -17.54 -4.11
CA LYS A 19 -26.05 -16.09 -4.22
C LYS A 19 -25.76 -15.57 -2.81
N PRO A 20 -24.59 -14.95 -2.57
CA PRO A 20 -24.26 -14.51 -1.23
C PRO A 20 -25.36 -13.52 -0.81
N ASP A 21 -25.93 -13.73 0.37
CA ASP A 21 -26.72 -12.69 1.00
C ASP A 21 -25.86 -11.42 1.00
N VAL A 22 -26.41 -10.43 0.30
CA VAL A 22 -25.77 -9.19 -0.14
C VAL A 22 -25.22 -8.47 1.08
N GLY A 23 -23.93 -8.63 1.37
CA GLY A 23 -23.29 -7.99 2.53
C GLY A 23 -22.22 -8.81 3.25
N THR A 24 -22.17 -10.14 3.04
CA THR A 24 -21.44 -11.01 4.00
C THR A 24 -19.96 -11.22 3.67
N TYR A 25 -19.51 -10.89 2.46
CA TYR A 25 -18.09 -10.99 2.09
C TYR A 25 -17.65 -9.72 1.37
N LEU A 26 -17.23 -8.72 2.14
CA LEU A 26 -16.05 -7.99 1.69
C LEU A 26 -14.95 -9.02 1.48
N GLU A 27 -14.19 -8.93 0.39
CA GLU A 27 -12.95 -9.69 0.33
C GLU A 27 -12.16 -9.40 1.63
N PRO A 28 -11.47 -10.38 2.25
CA PRO A 28 -10.68 -10.14 3.46
C PRO A 28 -9.66 -9.00 3.33
N SER A 29 -9.35 -8.61 2.08
CA SER A 29 -8.47 -7.53 1.65
C SER A 29 -9.14 -6.14 1.61
N SER A 30 -10.47 -6.06 1.72
CA SER A 30 -11.19 -4.79 1.60
C SER A 30 -11.04 -3.95 2.87
N PRO A 31 -10.99 -2.62 2.76
CA PRO A 31 -10.82 -1.77 3.92
C PRO A 31 -12.11 -1.74 4.76
N ILE A 32 -11.96 -1.55 6.08
CA ILE A 32 -13.07 -1.56 7.06
C ILE A 32 -14.11 -0.46 6.77
N TRP A 33 -13.69 0.64 6.14
CA TRP A 33 -14.57 1.74 5.73
C TRP A 33 -15.30 1.49 4.41
N ALA A 34 -15.02 0.39 3.71
CA ALA A 34 -15.79 -0.03 2.54
C ALA A 34 -17.07 -0.71 2.99
N ASN A 35 -18.22 -0.23 2.49
CA ASN A 35 -19.48 -0.94 2.72
C ASN A 35 -19.66 -2.04 1.65
N PRO A 36 -19.88 -3.32 2.02
CA PRO A 36 -20.12 -4.39 1.05
C PRO A 36 -21.39 -4.19 0.21
N GLY A 37 -22.34 -3.38 0.69
CA GLY A 37 -23.50 -2.92 -0.08
C GLY A 37 -23.23 -1.69 -0.94
N SER A 38 -21.99 -1.20 -1.02
CA SER A 38 -21.66 -0.02 -1.83
C SER A 38 -22.05 -0.23 -3.30
N VAL A 39 -22.61 0.83 -3.88
CA VAL A 39 -23.35 0.76 -5.15
C VAL A 39 -22.51 0.21 -6.30
N PHE A 40 -21.19 0.42 -6.31
CA PHE A 40 -20.31 0.00 -7.41
C PHE A 40 -19.76 -1.43 -7.28
N LEU A 41 -19.64 -1.98 -6.07
CA LEU A 41 -19.39 -3.43 -5.90
C LEU A 41 -20.62 -4.25 -6.31
N ARG A 42 -21.80 -3.62 -6.26
CA ARG A 42 -23.09 -4.21 -6.64
C ARG A 42 -23.50 -3.94 -8.09
N ASP A 43 -23.06 -2.84 -8.68
CA ASP A 43 -23.36 -2.47 -10.06
C ASP A 43 -22.39 -3.14 -11.04
N ASN A 44 -22.89 -4.13 -11.79
CA ASN A 44 -22.16 -4.87 -12.81
C ASN A 44 -21.91 -4.06 -14.09
N ASN A 45 -22.25 -2.78 -14.15
CA ASN A 45 -22.02 -1.95 -15.35
C ASN A 45 -20.53 -1.75 -15.69
N GLY A 46 -19.60 -2.14 -14.80
CA GLY A 46 -18.16 -2.12 -15.08
C GLY A 46 -17.59 -0.72 -15.34
N LYS A 47 -18.35 0.34 -15.04
CA LYS A 47 -17.92 1.71 -15.25
C LYS A 47 -16.88 2.08 -14.20
N HIS A 48 -15.74 2.61 -14.64
CA HIS A 48 -14.68 3.04 -13.72
C HIS A 48 -14.94 4.42 -13.10
N ILE A 49 -15.72 5.26 -13.77
CA ILE A 49 -16.00 6.63 -13.37
C ILE A 49 -17.42 7.00 -13.81
N GLU A 50 -18.11 7.77 -12.97
CA GLU A 50 -19.52 8.12 -13.14
C GLU A 50 -19.78 9.57 -12.78
N VAL A 51 -20.77 10.17 -13.43
CA VAL A 51 -21.29 11.50 -13.10
C VAL A 51 -22.48 11.33 -12.16
N LEU A 52 -22.36 11.84 -10.93
CA LEU A 52 -23.42 11.78 -9.92
C LEU A 52 -24.42 12.93 -10.05
N SER A 53 -23.95 14.11 -10.45
CA SER A 53 -24.77 15.29 -10.71
C SER A 53 -24.13 16.19 -11.76
N GLY A 54 -24.96 16.94 -12.47
CA GLY A 54 -24.54 17.80 -13.58
C GLY A 54 -24.30 17.01 -14.87
N THR A 55 -23.72 17.68 -15.86
CA THR A 55 -23.43 17.10 -17.18
C THR A 55 -21.93 17.14 -17.49
N ALA A 56 -21.35 15.97 -17.70
CA ALA A 56 -19.95 15.81 -18.04
C ALA A 56 -19.72 14.72 -19.09
N GLU A 57 -18.83 15.00 -20.03
CA GLU A 57 -18.29 14.03 -20.98
C GLU A 57 -16.92 13.56 -20.47
N ILE A 58 -16.76 12.24 -20.32
CA ILE A 58 -15.57 11.64 -19.73
C ILE A 58 -14.86 10.79 -20.78
N LYS A 59 -13.57 11.07 -21.00
CA LYS A 59 -12.67 10.27 -21.83
C LYS A 59 -11.55 9.68 -20.98
N LEU A 60 -11.48 8.36 -20.93
CA LEU A 60 -10.36 7.66 -20.31
C LEU A 60 -9.10 7.83 -21.17
N LEU A 61 -8.01 8.31 -20.57
CA LEU A 61 -6.70 8.38 -21.23
C LEU A 61 -5.83 7.19 -20.84
N GLN A 62 -5.75 6.89 -19.54
CA GLN A 62 -4.96 5.78 -19.02
C GLN A 62 -5.50 5.30 -17.69
N ARG A 63 -5.55 3.99 -17.49
CA ARG A 63 -5.85 3.38 -16.19
C ARG A 63 -4.84 2.28 -15.91
N THR A 64 -4.27 2.32 -14.72
CA THR A 64 -3.42 1.29 -14.12
C THR A 64 -3.87 1.12 -12.67
N SER A 65 -3.40 0.10 -11.95
CA SER A 65 -3.81 -0.13 -10.56
C SER A 65 -3.47 1.02 -9.60
N VAL A 66 -2.54 1.90 -9.98
CA VAL A 66 -2.04 3.00 -9.13
C VAL A 66 -2.20 4.39 -9.74
N ASN A 67 -2.54 4.49 -11.03
CA ASN A 67 -2.69 5.77 -11.73
C ASN A 67 -3.87 5.72 -12.69
N HIS A 68 -4.82 6.63 -12.51
CA HIS A 68 -5.99 6.81 -13.36
C HIS A 68 -5.98 8.23 -13.93
N THR A 69 -6.09 8.35 -15.25
CA THR A 69 -6.05 9.64 -15.95
C THR A 69 -7.23 9.76 -16.88
N TYR A 70 -7.97 10.86 -16.72
CA TYR A 70 -9.17 11.18 -17.46
C TYR A 70 -9.09 12.59 -18.04
N LEU A 71 -9.70 12.77 -19.20
CA LEU A 71 -10.08 14.07 -19.72
C LEU A 71 -11.58 14.22 -19.52
N ILE A 72 -11.98 15.18 -18.68
CA ILE A 72 -13.38 15.41 -18.33
C ILE A 72 -13.77 16.80 -18.79
N LYS A 73 -14.82 16.88 -19.59
CA LYS A 73 -15.42 18.12 -20.05
C LYS A 73 -16.76 18.31 -19.37
N THR A 74 -16.92 19.37 -18.61
CA THR A 74 -18.11 19.71 -17.84
C THR A 74 -18.79 20.94 -18.43
N ASN A 75 -20.09 20.86 -18.71
CA ASN A 75 -20.86 22.01 -19.19
C ASN A 75 -21.36 22.89 -18.04
N GLU A 76 -21.43 22.32 -16.83
CA GLU A 76 -21.82 22.94 -15.57
C GLU A 76 -21.05 22.30 -14.41
N ALA A 77 -21.23 22.80 -13.18
CA ALA A 77 -20.62 22.16 -12.01
C ALA A 77 -21.12 20.72 -11.86
N ALA A 78 -20.19 19.76 -11.83
CA ALA A 78 -20.50 18.34 -11.81
C ALA A 78 -19.85 17.65 -10.61
N VAL A 79 -20.55 16.66 -10.04
CA VAL A 79 -19.99 15.77 -9.03
C VAL A 79 -19.64 14.46 -9.73
N ILE A 80 -18.38 14.08 -9.62
CA ILE A 80 -17.83 12.88 -10.25
C ILE A 80 -17.51 11.86 -9.17
N LYS A 81 -17.86 10.60 -9.42
CA LYS A 81 -17.53 9.45 -8.60
C LYS A 81 -16.56 8.57 -9.36
N GLU A 82 -15.39 8.34 -8.78
CA GLU A 82 -14.46 7.33 -9.25
C GLU A 82 -14.79 6.01 -8.53
N ASN A 83 -15.13 4.96 -9.27
CA ASN A 83 -15.44 3.63 -8.72
C ASN A 83 -14.15 2.88 -8.36
N THR A 84 -13.38 3.48 -7.45
CA THR A 84 -12.17 2.93 -6.86
C THR A 84 -12.29 3.07 -5.35
N LEU A 85 -12.07 1.97 -4.63
CA LEU A 85 -12.05 1.99 -3.18
C LEU A 85 -10.93 2.90 -2.69
N PHE A 86 -11.29 3.81 -1.79
CA PHE A 86 -10.34 4.67 -1.15
C PHE A 86 -9.42 3.84 -0.25
N PHE A 87 -8.12 4.09 -0.41
CA PHE A 87 -7.07 3.69 0.49
C PHE A 87 -6.20 4.91 0.83
N PRO A 88 -5.68 5.02 2.06
CA PRO A 88 -4.75 6.09 2.41
C PRO A 88 -3.58 6.15 1.42
N GLY A 89 -3.35 7.30 0.80
CA GLY A 89 -2.28 7.51 -0.20
C GLY A 89 -2.77 7.94 -1.59
N TRP A 90 -4.07 7.79 -1.89
CA TRP A 90 -4.63 8.38 -3.12
C TRP A 90 -4.55 9.91 -3.09
N LYS A 91 -4.13 10.50 -4.21
CA LYS A 91 -4.10 11.94 -4.44
C LYS A 91 -4.84 12.28 -5.72
N LEU A 92 -5.64 13.33 -5.67
CA LEU A 92 -6.34 13.89 -6.81
C LEU A 92 -5.57 15.11 -7.33
N ARG A 93 -5.29 15.14 -8.62
CA ARG A 93 -4.82 16.32 -9.33
C ARG A 93 -5.80 16.71 -10.42
N ILE A 94 -6.13 17.99 -10.48
CA ILE A 94 -6.94 18.58 -11.55
C ILE A 94 -6.08 19.66 -12.20
N ASN A 95 -5.82 19.53 -13.50
CA ASN A 95 -4.97 20.45 -14.25
C ASN A 95 -3.61 20.67 -13.56
N ASN A 96 -2.97 19.57 -13.15
CA ASN A 96 -1.67 19.51 -12.45
C ASN A 96 -1.63 20.04 -11.00
N ASN A 97 -2.72 20.62 -10.49
CA ASN A 97 -2.80 21.10 -9.11
C ASN A 97 -3.46 20.07 -8.19
N PHE A 98 -3.05 20.00 -6.92
CA PHE A 98 -3.66 19.09 -5.95
C PHE A 98 -5.03 19.59 -5.50
N TYR A 99 -6.00 18.69 -5.49
CA TYR A 99 -7.36 18.95 -5.02
C TYR A 99 -7.75 17.97 -3.91
N LYS A 100 -8.60 18.44 -3.00
CA LYS A 100 -9.25 17.59 -2.02
C LYS A 100 -10.39 16.82 -2.68
N PHE A 101 -10.65 15.63 -2.17
CA PHE A 101 -11.77 14.78 -2.55
C PHE A 101 -12.41 14.22 -1.29
N ASP A 102 -13.65 13.78 -1.42
CA ASP A 102 -14.44 13.22 -0.34
C ASP A 102 -14.51 11.69 -0.50
N PHE A 103 -14.38 10.97 0.61
CA PHE A 103 -14.47 9.50 0.66
C PHE A 103 -15.37 8.99 1.80
N ASP A 104 -15.87 9.89 2.64
CA ASP A 104 -16.73 9.62 3.81
C ASP A 104 -18.19 10.07 3.56
N ASP A 105 -18.59 10.10 2.28
CA ASP A 105 -19.98 10.39 1.95
C ASP A 105 -20.86 9.21 2.40
N ARG A 106 -21.91 9.50 3.18
CA ARG A 106 -22.89 8.50 3.63
C ARG A 106 -23.52 7.74 2.46
N LYS A 107 -23.64 8.38 1.30
CA LYS A 107 -24.22 7.78 0.09
C LYS A 107 -23.23 6.85 -0.62
N TYR A 108 -21.92 7.12 -0.51
CA TYR A 108 -20.85 6.38 -1.17
C TYR A 108 -19.64 6.17 -0.24
N PRO A 109 -19.79 5.42 0.87
CA PRO A 109 -18.75 5.28 1.87
C PRO A 109 -17.54 4.53 1.29
N GLY A 110 -16.35 5.09 1.48
CA GLY A 110 -15.10 4.51 1.01
C GLY A 110 -14.85 4.65 -0.50
N VAL A 111 -15.60 5.51 -1.20
CA VAL A 111 -15.45 5.76 -2.64
C VAL A 111 -15.02 7.19 -2.89
N ILE A 112 -14.09 7.40 -3.81
CA ILE A 112 -13.56 8.72 -4.11
C ILE A 112 -14.58 9.53 -4.92
N THR A 113 -14.99 10.67 -4.38
CA THR A 113 -15.89 11.64 -5.03
C THR A 113 -15.27 13.03 -5.03
N PHE A 114 -15.45 13.78 -6.11
CA PHE A 114 -14.91 15.13 -6.23
C PHE A 114 -15.80 16.00 -7.12
N LYS A 115 -15.69 17.31 -6.92
CA LYS A 115 -16.43 18.32 -7.67
C LYS A 115 -15.54 18.90 -8.76
N LEU A 116 -16.11 19.09 -9.94
CA LEU A 116 -15.50 19.82 -11.04
C LEU A 116 -16.36 21.03 -11.37
N GLU A 117 -15.72 22.17 -11.57
CA GLU A 117 -16.38 23.34 -12.14
C GLU A 117 -16.63 23.14 -13.64
N ARG A 118 -17.28 24.11 -14.28
CA ARG A 118 -17.48 24.10 -15.73
C ARG A 118 -16.14 24.29 -16.45
N GLY A 119 -15.82 23.40 -17.39
CA GLY A 119 -14.64 23.55 -18.24
C GLY A 119 -14.06 22.22 -18.73
N ASN A 120 -12.84 22.29 -19.26
CA ASN A 120 -12.07 21.11 -19.62
C ASN A 120 -11.05 20.85 -18.51
N HIS A 121 -11.07 19.64 -17.97
CA HIS A 121 -10.25 19.24 -16.84
C HIS A 121 -9.48 17.97 -17.17
N LYS A 122 -8.17 18.00 -16.96
CA LYS A 122 -7.35 16.79 -16.88
C LYS A 122 -7.33 16.33 -15.43
N VAL A 123 -8.00 15.21 -15.18
CA VAL A 123 -8.09 14.61 -13.85
C VAL A 123 -7.11 13.44 -13.75
N VAL A 124 -6.27 13.46 -12.73
CA VAL A 124 -5.31 12.41 -12.44
C VAL A 124 -5.51 11.97 -11.00
N LEU A 125 -5.89 10.71 -10.80
CA LEU A 125 -5.78 10.06 -9.50
C LEU A 125 -4.51 9.22 -9.49
N SER A 126 -3.68 9.42 -8.48
CA SER A 126 -2.45 8.64 -8.30
C SER A 126 -2.34 8.14 -6.86
N PHE A 127 -2.08 6.84 -6.70
CA PHE A 127 -1.75 6.23 -5.43
C PHE A 127 -0.26 6.42 -5.14
N GLU A 128 0.05 7.30 -4.20
CA GLU A 128 1.42 7.62 -3.81
C GLU A 128 1.82 6.90 -2.52
N GLU A 129 3.12 6.75 -2.29
CA GLU A 129 3.62 6.17 -1.03
C GLU A 129 3.15 7.01 0.17
N THR A 130 2.54 6.33 1.14
CA THR A 130 2.17 6.92 2.43
C THR A 130 3.40 7.27 3.26
N THR A 131 3.26 8.23 4.16
CA THR A 131 4.30 8.62 5.13
C THR A 131 4.77 7.42 5.96
N ASP A 132 3.84 6.55 6.34
CA ASP A 132 4.11 5.38 7.17
C ASP A 132 4.94 4.34 6.43
N ARG A 133 4.67 4.16 5.12
CA ARG A 133 5.45 3.26 4.27
C ARG A 133 6.87 3.79 4.09
N ARG A 134 7.05 5.10 3.97
CA ARG A 134 8.38 5.74 3.91
C ARG A 134 9.15 5.56 5.22
N ALA A 135 8.50 5.81 6.37
CA ALA A 135 9.10 5.63 7.69
C ALA A 135 9.54 4.18 7.92
N SER A 136 8.66 3.22 7.63
CA SER A 136 8.95 1.79 7.74
C SER A 136 10.15 1.38 6.89
N ARG A 137 10.30 1.95 5.69
CA ARG A 137 11.44 1.67 4.80
C ARG A 137 12.76 2.12 5.42
N ILE A 138 12.77 3.31 6.04
CA ILE A 138 13.96 3.86 6.71
C ILE A 138 14.32 3.00 7.93
N ILE A 139 13.32 2.62 8.74
CA ILE A 139 13.53 1.76 9.93
C ILE A 139 14.08 0.40 9.51
N SER A 140 13.49 -0.24 8.49
CA SER A 140 13.96 -1.53 7.97
C SER A 140 15.39 -1.45 7.42
N LEU A 141 15.73 -0.38 6.71
CA LEU A 141 17.10 -0.17 6.20
C LEU A 141 18.09 0.02 7.35
N GLY A 142 17.74 0.83 8.35
CA GLY A 142 18.55 1.00 9.56
C GLY A 142 18.75 -0.31 10.34
N GLY A 143 17.69 -1.11 10.47
CA GLY A 143 17.74 -2.44 11.07
C GLY A 143 18.68 -3.38 10.32
N PHE A 144 18.58 -3.43 8.98
CA PHE A 144 19.44 -4.26 8.14
C PHE A 144 20.92 -3.87 8.26
N ILE A 145 21.22 -2.56 8.24
CA ILE A 145 22.58 -2.05 8.44
C ILE A 145 23.10 -2.41 9.83
N SER A 146 22.26 -2.24 10.88
CA SER A 146 22.65 -2.57 12.25
C SER A 146 22.98 -4.05 12.42
N LEU A 147 22.19 -4.93 11.79
CA LEU A 147 22.44 -6.38 11.79
C LEU A 147 23.75 -6.71 11.08
N GLY A 148 24.01 -6.09 9.93
CA GLY A 148 25.28 -6.22 9.22
C GLY A 148 26.47 -5.82 10.11
N ILE A 149 26.40 -4.68 10.80
CA ILE A 149 27.46 -4.23 11.70
C ILE A 149 27.72 -5.25 12.82
N VAL A 150 26.66 -5.81 13.42
CA VAL A 150 26.79 -6.82 14.49
C VAL A 150 27.45 -8.10 13.96
N LEU A 151 27.02 -8.59 12.79
CA LEU A 151 27.53 -9.85 12.21
C LEU A 151 28.97 -9.73 11.71
N PHE A 152 29.33 -8.59 11.12
CA PHE A 152 30.67 -8.35 10.57
C PHE A 152 31.61 -7.66 11.55
N LYS A 153 31.18 -7.40 12.80
CA LYS A 153 32.06 -6.88 13.84
C LYS A 153 33.20 -7.88 14.07
N PRO A 154 34.47 -7.49 13.86
CA PRO A 154 35.59 -8.39 14.06
C PRO A 154 35.58 -8.91 15.51
N ARG A 155 35.54 -10.24 15.65
CA ARG A 155 35.65 -10.92 16.94
C ARG A 155 37.08 -10.70 17.43
N ASN A 156 37.31 -9.66 18.24
CA ASN A 156 38.64 -9.20 18.69
C ASN A 156 39.46 -10.22 19.52
N GLY A 157 39.07 -11.49 19.58
CA GLY A 157 39.85 -12.56 20.22
C GLY A 157 41.15 -12.92 19.49
N LYS A 158 41.24 -12.73 18.16
CA LYS A 158 42.47 -13.03 17.39
C LYS A 158 43.56 -11.96 17.56
N LEU A 159 43.19 -10.69 17.76
CA LEU A 159 44.16 -9.59 17.92
C LEU A 159 44.90 -9.64 19.28
N LEU A 160 44.20 -10.12 20.33
CA LEU A 160 44.79 -10.32 21.65
C LEU A 160 45.76 -11.51 21.68
N LEU A 161 45.49 -12.57 20.91
CA LEU A 161 46.42 -13.70 20.80
C LEU A 161 47.69 -13.34 20.02
N LEU A 162 47.58 -12.57 18.93
CA LEU A 162 48.75 -12.15 18.14
C LEU A 162 49.64 -11.14 18.89
N SER A 163 49.04 -10.20 19.63
CA SER A 163 49.81 -9.27 20.47
C SER A 163 50.49 -9.95 21.65
N ASN A 164 49.85 -10.94 22.29
CA ASN A 164 50.48 -11.75 23.33
C ASN A 164 51.62 -12.62 22.78
N TYR A 165 51.44 -13.25 21.62
CA TYR A 165 52.49 -14.07 21.00
C TYR A 165 53.72 -13.23 20.59
N ALA A 166 53.50 -12.03 20.06
CA ALA A 166 54.56 -11.07 19.75
C ALA A 166 55.33 -10.62 21.01
N ASN A 167 54.65 -10.44 22.15
CA ASN A 167 55.30 -10.07 23.41
C ASN A 167 56.09 -11.22 24.05
N ILE A 168 55.57 -12.45 24.00
CA ILE A 168 56.25 -13.64 24.55
C ILE A 168 57.54 -13.95 23.77
N SER A 169 57.52 -13.82 22.44
CA SER A 169 58.71 -14.04 21.61
C SER A 169 59.81 -13.00 21.82
N ARG A 170 59.45 -11.72 22.04
CA ARG A 170 60.41 -10.67 22.42
C ARG A 170 61.07 -10.92 23.77
N ARG A 171 60.31 -11.37 24.79
CA ARG A 171 60.87 -11.71 26.11
C ARG A 171 61.86 -12.88 26.07
N LYS A 172 61.61 -13.91 25.25
CA LYS A 172 62.54 -15.03 25.08
C LYS A 172 63.84 -14.60 24.39
N ARG A 173 63.79 -13.66 23.44
CA ARG A 173 64.98 -13.15 22.74
C ARG A 173 65.88 -12.33 23.68
N ASN A 174 65.31 -11.44 24.49
CA ASN A 174 66.10 -10.61 25.42
C ASN A 174 66.76 -11.42 26.55
N ARG A 175 66.12 -12.51 27.03
CA ARG A 175 66.76 -13.42 28.00
C ARG A 175 67.95 -14.18 27.45
N LYS A 176 68.00 -14.43 26.14
CA LYS A 176 69.10 -15.16 25.50
C LYS A 176 70.35 -14.28 25.32
N ILE A 177 70.18 -12.96 25.19
CA ILE A 177 71.27 -11.98 25.05
C ILE A 177 71.89 -11.62 26.42
N SER A 178 71.13 -11.76 27.51
CA SER A 178 71.60 -11.49 28.88
C SER A 178 72.46 -12.61 29.47
N ASN A 179 72.50 -13.81 28.86
CA ASN A 179 73.17 -15.00 29.38
C ASN A 179 74.35 -15.45 28.50
N SER A 180 74.80 -14.62 27.56
CA SER A 180 76.02 -14.80 26.75
C SER A 180 77.02 -13.70 27.07
#